data_AF-A0AAP0L382-F1
#
_entry.id   AF-A0AAP0L382-F1
#
_cell.length_a   1.000
_cell.length_b   1.000
_cell.length_c   1.000
_cell.angle_alpha   90.00
_cell.angle_beta   90.00
_cell.angle_gamma   90.00
#
_symmetry.space_group_name_H-M   'P 1'
#
loop_
_entity.id
_entity.type
_entity.pdbx_description
1 polymer ?
#
loop_
_entity_poly.entity_id
_entity_poly.type
_entity_poly.pdbx_seq_one_letter_code
_entity_poly.pdbx_strand_id
1 'polypeptide(L)'
;MSGGVANIVVEDLHVFNSAAGVRIKTDKGRGGYIRNITITNITMDRVKIPIRFSKGSNDHLDEEWNPKAILKVKGILISNVVSVDTGRAPLLEGIEDMPFEDICLNNITLLGLPSSVSWQCEFVLGASARVFPTPCPELRMNGSSPLCLFSQESRRLYSSIAS
;
A
#
# COMPACT_ATOMS: atom_id res chain seq x y z
N MET A 1 20.09 11.95 -8.47
CA MET A 1 19.43 10.82 -7.78
C MET A 1 18.46 11.40 -6.78
N SER A 2 17.17 11.04 -6.80
CA SER A 2 16.22 11.55 -5.81
C SER A 2 16.58 11.08 -4.40
N GLY A 3 16.40 11.95 -3.41
CA GLY A 3 16.44 11.56 -2.00
C GLY A 3 15.42 10.46 -1.73
N GLY A 4 15.78 9.44 -0.96
CA GLY A 4 14.85 8.38 -0.59
C GLY A 4 13.81 8.85 0.43
N VAL A 5 12.67 8.16 0.47
CA VAL A 5 11.61 8.34 1.47
C VAL A 5 11.69 7.18 2.45
N ALA A 6 11.84 7.46 3.74
CA ALA A 6 11.84 6.41 4.75
C ALA A 6 11.27 6.83 6.10
N ASN A 7 10.83 5.84 6.86
CA ASN A 7 10.40 5.98 8.27
C ASN A 7 9.25 6.99 8.41
N ILE A 8 8.22 6.82 7.59
CA ILE A 8 7.03 7.69 7.59
C ILE A 8 5.90 6.97 8.31
N VAL A 9 5.20 7.71 9.16
CA VAL A 9 3.94 7.29 9.78
C VAL A 9 2.84 8.24 9.31
N VAL A 10 1.73 7.66 8.86
CA VAL A 10 0.50 8.38 8.51
C VAL A 10 -0.63 7.72 9.29
N GLU A 11 -1.27 8.47 10.18
CA GLU A 11 -2.30 7.92 11.05
C GLU A 11 -3.48 8.87 11.27
N ASP A 12 -4.61 8.28 11.62
CA ASP A 12 -5.83 8.97 12.06
C ASP A 12 -6.34 10.02 11.06
N LEU A 13 -6.51 9.59 9.80
CA LEU A 13 -7.00 10.44 8.71
C LEU A 13 -8.39 10.02 8.22
N HIS A 14 -9.16 11.03 7.82
CA HIS A 14 -10.38 10.87 7.05
C HIS A 14 -10.19 11.43 5.64
N VAL A 15 -10.34 10.58 4.62
CA VAL A 15 -10.23 10.96 3.21
C VAL A 15 -11.59 10.88 2.54
N PHE A 16 -12.07 11.96 1.94
CA PHE A 16 -13.40 11.99 1.32
C PHE A 16 -13.38 12.60 -0.08
N ASN A 17 -14.33 12.21 -0.94
CA ASN A 17 -14.54 12.76 -2.29
C ASN A 17 -13.24 12.85 -3.14
N SER A 18 -12.38 11.83 -3.02
CA SER A 18 -11.01 11.88 -3.55
C SER A 18 -10.76 10.84 -4.63
N ALA A 19 -9.87 11.17 -5.57
CA ALA A 19 -9.48 10.26 -6.65
C ALA A 19 -8.72 9.02 -6.15
N ALA A 20 -7.97 9.16 -5.06
CA ALA A 20 -7.29 8.06 -4.38
C ALA A 20 -7.26 8.30 -2.86
N GLY A 21 -7.24 7.22 -2.08
CA GLY A 21 -7.04 7.26 -0.63
C GLY A 21 -5.55 7.21 -0.30
N VAL A 22 -5.04 6.01 -0.05
CA VAL A 22 -3.60 5.77 0.02
C VAL A 22 -3.03 5.67 -1.38
N ARG A 23 -2.04 6.52 -1.71
CA ARG A 23 -1.34 6.43 -3.00
C ARG A 23 0.18 6.45 -2.82
N ILE A 24 0.85 5.42 -3.32
CA ILE A 24 2.30 5.37 -3.45
C ILE A 24 2.64 5.42 -4.94
N LYS A 25 3.46 6.38 -5.34
CA LYS A 25 3.78 6.64 -6.73
C LYS A 25 5.28 6.66 -6.91
N THR A 26 5.76 5.96 -7.94
CA THR A 26 7.16 6.01 -8.33
C THR A 26 7.32 5.68 -9.81
N ASP A 27 8.53 5.85 -10.35
CA ASP A 27 8.82 5.59 -11.75
C ASP A 27 10.23 5.03 -11.96
N LYS A 28 10.48 4.44 -13.13
CA LYS A 28 11.83 4.00 -13.52
C LYS A 28 12.81 5.19 -13.36
N GLY A 29 13.97 4.86 -12.80
CA GLY A 29 15.12 5.71 -12.42
C GLY A 29 14.96 7.15 -12.00
N ARG A 30 13.95 7.36 -11.16
CA ARG A 30 14.14 8.21 -9.97
C ARG A 30 15.35 7.78 -9.14
N GLY A 31 15.52 6.46 -8.96
CA GLY A 31 16.50 5.87 -8.05
C GLY A 31 16.11 6.02 -6.57
N GLY A 32 16.98 5.60 -5.66
CA GLY A 32 16.78 5.76 -4.21
C GLY A 32 15.92 4.66 -3.58
N TYR A 33 15.05 5.03 -2.63
CA TYR A 33 14.22 4.06 -1.90
C TYR A 33 12.90 4.67 -1.41
N ILE A 34 11.91 3.80 -1.22
CA ILE A 34 10.72 4.04 -0.38
C ILE A 34 10.67 2.90 0.62
N ARG A 35 10.87 3.16 1.91
CA ARG A 35 10.89 2.09 2.92
C ARG A 35 10.36 2.45 4.28
N ASN A 36 9.93 1.45 5.04
CA ASN A 36 9.45 1.61 6.42
C ASN A 36 8.33 2.66 6.50
N ILE A 37 7.26 2.42 5.73
CA ILE A 37 6.09 3.30 5.72
C ILE A 37 4.98 2.60 6.52
N THR A 38 4.41 3.30 7.48
CA THR A 38 3.24 2.83 8.24
C THR A 38 2.07 3.76 7.99
N ILE A 39 0.95 3.19 7.56
CA ILE A 39 -0.31 3.89 7.34
C ILE A 39 -1.37 3.17 8.15
N THR A 40 -1.99 3.85 9.12
CA THR A 40 -2.98 3.21 9.99
C THR A 40 -4.16 4.10 10.34
N ASN A 41 -5.27 3.49 10.75
CA ASN A 41 -6.48 4.17 11.19
C ASN A 41 -7.00 5.19 10.16
N ILE A 42 -7.31 4.71 8.96
CA ILE A 42 -7.79 5.56 7.87
C ILE A 42 -9.27 5.27 7.60
N THR A 43 -10.10 6.30 7.61
CA THR A 43 -11.48 6.23 7.13
C THR A 43 -11.59 6.90 5.77
N MET A 44 -12.38 6.31 4.88
CA MET A 44 -12.55 6.81 3.51
C MET A 44 -14.02 6.83 3.11
N ASP A 45 -14.44 7.92 2.46
CA ASP A 45 -15.83 8.12 2.00
C ASP A 45 -15.85 8.62 0.55
N ARG A 46 -16.57 7.91 -0.35
CA ARG A 46 -16.65 8.24 -1.79
C ARG A 46 -15.27 8.42 -2.41
N VAL A 47 -14.34 7.52 -2.07
CA VAL A 47 -12.99 7.48 -2.66
C VAL A 47 -13.00 6.55 -3.88
N LYS A 48 -12.49 7.06 -5.01
CA LYS A 48 -12.52 6.31 -6.28
C LYS A 48 -11.64 5.07 -6.26
N ILE A 49 -10.40 5.16 -5.76
CA ILE A 49 -9.50 4.01 -5.57
C ILE A 49 -8.88 4.12 -4.17
N PRO A 50 -9.25 3.26 -3.20
CA PRO A 50 -8.88 3.45 -1.80
C PRO A 50 -7.39 3.21 -1.56
N ILE A 51 -6.78 2.27 -2.28
CA ILE A 51 -5.34 1.98 -2.21
C ILE A 51 -4.81 1.87 -3.63
N ARG A 52 -3.81 2.70 -3.96
CA ARG A 52 -3.21 2.76 -5.29
C ARG A 52 -1.69 2.79 -5.24
N PHE A 53 -1.03 1.78 -5.81
CA PHE A 53 0.38 1.87 -6.20
C PHE A 53 0.43 2.10 -7.71
N SER A 54 1.17 3.12 -8.14
CA SER A 54 1.23 3.50 -9.56
C SER A 54 2.65 3.71 -10.04
N LYS A 55 2.96 3.11 -11.19
CA LYS A 55 4.14 3.38 -12.04
C LYS A 55 3.85 4.46 -13.09
N GLY A 56 4.91 4.96 -13.74
CA GLY A 56 4.80 5.54 -15.09
C GLY A 56 4.10 6.89 -15.17
N SER A 57 4.54 7.86 -14.36
CA SER A 57 4.09 9.24 -14.57
C SER A 57 4.92 10.01 -15.58
N ASN A 58 6.14 9.57 -15.86
CA ASN A 58 7.10 10.27 -16.71
C ASN A 58 7.26 11.76 -16.33
N ASP A 59 7.09 12.10 -15.04
CA ASP A 59 7.19 13.46 -14.51
C ASP A 59 8.67 13.88 -14.31
N HIS A 60 9.52 13.58 -15.29
CA HIS A 60 10.90 14.06 -15.30
C HIS A 60 10.89 15.48 -15.86
N LEU A 61 11.39 16.45 -15.09
CA LEU A 61 11.43 17.86 -15.49
C LEU A 61 12.55 18.13 -16.51
N ASP A 62 13.50 17.21 -16.58
CA ASP A 62 14.75 17.28 -17.32
C ASP A 62 15.02 15.96 -18.08
N GLU A 63 15.64 16.06 -19.25
CA GLU A 63 15.98 14.91 -20.10
C GLU A 63 17.19 14.11 -19.57
N GLU A 64 17.89 14.60 -18.53
CA GLU A 64 19.09 13.99 -17.94
C GLU A 64 18.82 12.97 -16.82
N TRP A 65 17.66 12.30 -16.82
CA TRP A 65 17.40 11.23 -15.85
C TRP A 65 18.14 9.94 -16.23
N ASN A 66 18.54 9.15 -15.23
CA ASN A 66 19.25 7.89 -15.48
C ASN A 66 18.25 6.72 -15.68
N PRO A 67 18.02 6.22 -16.91
CA PRO A 67 17.08 5.15 -17.22
C PRO A 67 17.28 3.87 -16.41
N LYS A 68 18.51 3.67 -15.92
CA LYS A 68 18.95 2.48 -15.18
C LYS A 68 18.97 2.69 -13.66
N ALA A 69 18.60 3.86 -13.16
CA ALA A 69 18.60 4.06 -11.71
C ALA A 69 17.54 3.15 -11.06
N ILE A 70 17.99 2.38 -10.07
CA ILE A 70 17.18 1.39 -9.38
C ILE A 70 16.59 2.03 -8.13
N LEU A 71 15.28 1.89 -7.95
CA LEU A 71 14.55 2.22 -6.74
C LEU A 71 14.23 0.93 -5.99
N LYS A 72 14.36 0.96 -4.67
CA LYS A 72 13.87 -0.13 -3.80
C LYS A 72 12.63 0.32 -3.04
N VAL A 73 11.49 -0.35 -3.26
CA VAL A 73 10.26 -0.11 -2.50
C VAL A 73 10.00 -1.30 -1.58
N LYS A 74 10.13 -1.11 -0.28
CA LYS A 74 10.04 -2.20 0.68
C LYS A 74 9.50 -1.81 2.05
N GLY A 75 8.63 -2.63 2.63
CA GLY A 75 8.23 -2.49 4.03
C GLY A 75 7.16 -1.41 4.18
N ILE A 76 5.99 -1.69 3.65
CA ILE A 76 4.83 -0.79 3.70
C ILE A 76 3.72 -1.51 4.47
N LEU A 77 3.38 -1.01 5.64
CA LEU A 77 2.27 -1.48 6.46
C LEU A 77 1.07 -0.56 6.22
N ILE A 78 -0.06 -1.13 5.78
CA ILE A 78 -1.35 -0.44 5.71
C ILE A 78 -2.32 -1.22 6.60
N SER A 79 -2.88 -0.56 7.61
CA SER A 79 -3.75 -1.24 8.55
C SER A 79 -4.92 -0.42 9.06
N ASN A 80 -5.97 -1.07 9.56
CA ASN A 80 -7.18 -0.41 10.08
C ASN A 80 -7.75 0.61 9.08
N VAL A 81 -8.05 0.15 7.87
CA VAL A 81 -8.62 1.00 6.82
C VAL A 81 -10.07 0.61 6.58
N VAL A 82 -10.97 1.58 6.65
CA VAL A 82 -12.38 1.40 6.27
C VAL A 82 -12.71 2.37 5.16
N SER A 83 -13.27 1.88 4.06
CA SER A 83 -13.72 2.69 2.93
C SER A 83 -15.17 2.40 2.62
N VAL A 84 -16.01 3.42 2.54
CA VAL A 84 -17.41 3.34 2.13
C VAL A 84 -17.62 4.05 0.79
N ASP A 85 -18.64 3.62 0.05
CA ASP A 85 -18.93 4.10 -1.31
C ASP A 85 -17.69 4.07 -2.24
N THR A 86 -16.94 2.97 -2.15
CA THR A 86 -15.70 2.78 -2.88
C THR A 86 -15.97 2.64 -4.37
N GLY A 87 -15.33 3.48 -5.20
CA GLY A 87 -15.60 3.50 -6.64
C GLY A 87 -15.03 2.31 -7.41
N ARG A 88 -13.82 1.87 -7.09
CA ARG A 88 -13.09 0.77 -7.78
C ARG A 88 -12.22 0.00 -6.79
N ALA A 89 -11.99 -1.27 -7.11
CA ALA A 89 -11.06 -2.10 -6.34
C ALA A 89 -9.63 -1.50 -6.36
N PRO A 90 -8.81 -1.81 -5.33
CA PRO A 90 -7.41 -1.43 -5.30
C PRO A 90 -6.63 -1.82 -6.55
N LEU A 91 -5.66 -0.98 -6.87
CA LEU A 91 -4.79 -1.09 -8.03
C LEU A 91 -3.35 -0.94 -7.56
N LEU A 92 -2.59 -2.04 -7.55
CA LEU A 92 -1.24 -2.10 -7.02
C LEU A 92 -0.28 -2.48 -8.14
N GLU A 93 0.23 -1.47 -8.83
CA GLU A 93 1.08 -1.64 -10.02
C GLU A 93 2.53 -1.26 -9.69
N GLY A 94 3.36 -2.29 -9.52
CA GLY A 94 4.81 -2.19 -9.45
C GLY A 94 5.49 -2.23 -10.81
N ILE A 95 6.81 -2.30 -10.80
CA ILE A 95 7.65 -2.38 -11.99
C ILE A 95 8.38 -3.72 -11.96
N GLU A 96 8.48 -4.43 -13.08
CA GLU A 96 9.04 -5.79 -13.16
C GLU A 96 10.40 -5.95 -12.47
N ASP A 97 11.37 -5.08 -12.81
CA ASP A 97 12.71 -5.11 -12.23
C ASP A 97 12.80 -4.45 -10.84
N MET A 98 11.71 -3.84 -10.36
CA MET A 98 11.62 -3.07 -9.11
C MET A 98 10.25 -3.29 -8.45
N PRO A 99 9.96 -4.51 -7.98
CA PRO A 99 8.69 -4.82 -7.38
C PRO A 99 8.48 -4.07 -6.06
N PHE A 100 7.22 -3.96 -5.65
CA PHE A 100 6.86 -3.50 -4.32
C PHE A 100 6.92 -4.68 -3.36
N GLU A 101 7.92 -4.72 -2.48
CA GLU A 101 8.18 -5.86 -1.61
C GLU A 101 7.75 -5.60 -0.16
N ASP A 102 7.49 -6.68 0.58
CA ASP A 102 7.16 -6.63 2.02
C ASP A 102 5.99 -5.68 2.30
N ILE A 103 4.94 -5.80 1.48
CA ILE A 103 3.67 -5.10 1.66
C ILE A 103 2.83 -5.88 2.66
N CYS A 104 2.35 -5.20 3.70
CA CYS A 104 1.46 -5.79 4.68
C CYS A 104 0.13 -5.05 4.72
N LEU A 105 -0.96 -5.76 4.42
CA LEU A 105 -2.32 -5.25 4.53
C LEU A 105 -3.04 -5.93 5.70
N ASN A 106 -3.49 -5.18 6.69
CA ASN A 106 -4.08 -5.78 7.88
C ASN A 106 -5.34 -5.05 8.35
N ASN A 107 -6.45 -5.77 8.53
CA ASN A 107 -7.71 -5.18 8.99
C ASN A 107 -8.18 -4.06 8.05
N ILE A 108 -8.53 -4.44 6.82
CA ILE A 108 -8.99 -3.52 5.77
C ILE A 108 -10.39 -3.94 5.32
N THR A 109 -11.32 -2.99 5.25
CA THR A 109 -12.69 -3.22 4.80
C THR A 109 -13.08 -2.16 3.76
N LEU A 110 -13.32 -2.60 2.53
CA LEU A 110 -13.72 -1.76 1.41
C LEU A 110 -15.16 -2.11 1.02
N LEU A 111 -16.09 -1.19 1.25
CA LEU A 111 -17.52 -1.33 0.98
C LEU A 111 -17.93 -0.51 -0.24
N GLY A 112 -19.02 -0.90 -0.90
CA GLY A 112 -19.53 -0.27 -2.12
C GLY A 112 -19.01 -0.88 -3.43
N LEU A 113 -18.14 -1.89 -3.34
CA LEU A 113 -17.65 -2.63 -4.50
C LEU A 113 -18.61 -3.77 -4.91
N PRO A 114 -18.77 -4.05 -6.22
CA PRO A 114 -19.48 -5.24 -6.70
C PRO A 114 -18.82 -6.53 -6.18
N SER A 115 -19.62 -7.58 -5.92
CA SER A 115 -19.13 -8.87 -5.42
C SER A 115 -18.17 -9.60 -6.37
N SER A 116 -18.23 -9.32 -7.67
CA SER A 116 -17.37 -9.92 -8.70
C SER A 116 -16.02 -9.22 -8.89
N VAL A 117 -15.78 -8.09 -8.21
CA VAL A 117 -14.56 -7.31 -8.44
C VAL A 117 -13.33 -8.00 -7.86
N SER A 118 -12.24 -7.99 -8.63
CA SER A 118 -10.92 -8.41 -8.18
C SER A 118 -9.98 -7.22 -8.06
N TRP A 119 -9.01 -7.33 -7.16
CA TRP A 119 -7.91 -6.36 -7.05
C TRP A 119 -6.94 -6.59 -8.19
N GLN A 120 -6.38 -5.52 -8.73
CA GLN A 120 -5.34 -5.59 -9.75
C GLN A 120 -3.99 -5.44 -9.09
N CYS A 121 -3.15 -6.46 -9.21
CA CYS A 121 -1.81 -6.50 -8.63
C CYS A 121 -0.81 -6.94 -9.70
N GLU A 122 0.28 -6.20 -9.82
CA GLU A 122 1.35 -6.48 -10.78
C GLU A 122 2.68 -6.13 -10.11
N PHE A 123 3.62 -7.08 -10.05
CA PHE A 123 4.93 -6.89 -9.40
C PHE A 123 4.85 -6.36 -7.95
N VAL A 124 3.96 -6.97 -7.17
CA VAL A 124 3.81 -6.71 -5.74
C VAL A 124 3.98 -8.01 -4.99
N LEU A 125 4.68 -7.97 -3.86
CA LEU A 125 4.94 -9.14 -3.02
C LEU A 125 4.63 -8.77 -1.56
N GLY A 126 3.78 -9.56 -0.92
CA GLY A 126 3.37 -9.25 0.45
C GLY A 126 2.39 -10.24 1.06
N ALA A 127 1.80 -9.81 2.16
CA ALA A 127 0.86 -10.57 2.94
C ALA A 127 -0.35 -9.71 3.31
N SER A 128 -1.47 -10.38 3.56
CA SER A 128 -2.68 -9.73 4.04
C SER A 128 -3.39 -10.56 5.10
N ALA A 129 -4.04 -9.88 6.04
CA ALA A 129 -4.83 -10.50 7.09
C ALA A 129 -6.09 -9.68 7.35
N ARG A 130 -7.26 -10.33 7.45
CA ARG A 130 -8.56 -9.67 7.68
C ARG A 130 -8.81 -8.53 6.68
N VAL A 131 -8.74 -8.86 5.39
CA VAL A 131 -9.01 -7.90 4.31
C VAL A 131 -10.26 -8.32 3.56
N PHE A 132 -11.18 -7.37 3.39
CA PHE A 132 -12.42 -7.53 2.64
C PHE A 132 -12.60 -6.37 1.64
N PRO A 133 -12.94 -6.62 0.37
CA PRO A 133 -13.06 -7.93 -0.28
C PRO A 133 -11.68 -8.59 -0.46
N THR A 134 -11.68 -9.88 -0.79
CA THR A 134 -10.45 -10.69 -0.85
C THR A 134 -9.40 -10.10 -1.80
N PRO A 135 -8.15 -9.86 -1.32
CA PRO A 135 -7.07 -9.35 -2.16
C PRO A 135 -6.67 -10.29 -3.30
N CYS A 136 -5.83 -9.78 -4.20
CA CYS A 136 -5.16 -10.55 -5.24
C CYS A 136 -4.21 -11.62 -4.66
N PRO A 137 -3.93 -12.73 -5.38
CA PRO A 137 -3.10 -13.84 -4.89
C PRO A 137 -1.70 -13.45 -4.39
N GLU A 138 -1.11 -12.42 -4.99
CA GLU A 138 0.21 -11.86 -4.66
C GLU A 138 0.31 -11.36 -3.20
N LEU A 139 -0.83 -11.07 -2.58
CA LEU A 139 -0.95 -10.61 -1.20
C LEU A 139 -1.60 -11.66 -0.27
N ARG A 140 -1.85 -12.88 -0.75
CA ARG A 140 -2.49 -13.95 0.04
C ARG A 140 -1.49 -14.82 0.81
N MET A 141 -0.20 -14.52 0.78
CA MET A 141 0.77 -15.28 1.57
C MET A 141 0.51 -15.08 3.07
N ASN A 142 0.02 -16.14 3.72
CA ASN A 142 -0.29 -16.19 5.14
C ASN A 142 0.96 -15.90 5.98
N GLY A 143 1.14 -14.64 6.39
CA GLY A 143 2.02 -14.27 7.50
C GLY A 143 3.51 -14.54 7.30
N SER A 144 4.02 -14.75 6.08
CA SER A 144 5.47 -14.90 5.87
C SER A 144 6.22 -13.57 5.77
N SER A 145 5.50 -12.44 5.65
CA SER A 145 6.09 -11.11 5.81
C SER A 145 6.34 -10.86 7.31
N PRO A 146 7.59 -10.65 7.74
CA PRO A 146 7.91 -10.32 9.13
C PRO A 146 7.13 -9.09 9.60
N LEU A 147 6.96 -8.09 8.73
CA LEU A 147 6.20 -6.87 9.02
C LEU A 147 4.75 -7.19 9.41
N CYS A 148 4.11 -8.11 8.69
CA CYS A 148 2.76 -8.57 9.00
C CYS A 148 2.68 -9.36 10.31
N LEU A 149 3.69 -10.17 10.65
CA LEU A 149 3.76 -10.86 11.94
C LEU A 149 3.93 -9.89 13.10
N PHE A 150 4.87 -8.95 13.02
CA PHE A 150 5.09 -7.94 14.05
C PHE A 150 3.87 -7.03 14.26
N SER A 151 3.12 -6.70 13.20
CA SER A 151 1.88 -5.92 13.33
C SER A 151 0.77 -6.66 14.09
N GLN A 152 0.77 -7.99 14.09
CA GLN A 152 -0.19 -8.80 14.84
C GLN A 152 0.24 -8.98 16.30
N GLU A 153 1.54 -9.08 16.55
CA GLU A 153 2.11 -9.34 17.89
C GLU A 153 2.17 -8.08 18.76
N SER A 154 2.52 -6.93 18.19
CA SER A 154 2.49 -5.61 18.86
C SER A 154 1.12 -5.27 19.45
N ARG A 155 0.03 -5.66 18.77
CA ARG A 155 -1.34 -5.51 19.30
C ARG A 155 -1.66 -6.46 20.44
N ARG A 156 -1.20 -7.72 20.40
CA ARG A 156 -1.41 -8.65 21.53
C ARG A 156 -0.79 -8.07 22.80
N LEU A 157 0.44 -7.57 22.70
CA LEU A 157 1.14 -6.90 23.80
C LEU A 157 0.40 -5.65 24.29
N TYR A 158 -0.10 -4.80 23.39
CA TYR A 158 -0.88 -3.61 23.79
C TYR A 158 -2.23 -3.96 24.44
N SER A 159 -2.95 -4.96 23.92
CA SER A 159 -4.23 -5.42 24.49
C SER A 159 -4.07 -6.08 25.86
N SER A 160 -2.93 -6.73 26.13
CA SER A 160 -2.63 -7.33 27.44
C SER A 160 -2.24 -6.31 28.52
N ILE A 161 -1.88 -5.08 28.14
CA ILE A 161 -1.50 -4.01 29.08
C ILE A 161 -2.69 -3.08 29.37
N ALA A 162 -3.68 -3.02 28.46
CA ALA A 162 -4.88 -2.18 28.59
C ALA A 162 -6.09 -2.87 29.26
N SER A 163 -5.88 -4.04 29.88
CA SER A 163 -6.91 -4.83 30.60
C SER A 163 -6.65 -4.84 32.10
#